data_AF-W6M006-F1
#
_entry.id   AF-W6M006-F1
#
_cell.length_a   1.000
_cell.length_b   1.000
_cell.length_c   1.000
_cell.angle_alpha   90.00
_cell.angle_beta   90.00
_cell.angle_gamma   90.00
#
_symmetry.space_group_name_H-M   'P 1'
#
loop_
_entity.id
_entity.type
_entity.pdbx_description
1 polymer ?
#
loop_
_entity_poly.entity_id
_entity_poly.type
_entity_poly.pdbx_seq_one_letter_code
_entity_poly.pdbx_strand_id
1 'polypeptide(L)' 'MDAIKQSVCVYQAILDDVDKNYSLRGGGGISRIVQNSTSTYSVHLLQEEREDVRTYEVKVAPNGTVTITGVTEKTISHSR' A
#
# COMPACT_ATOMS: atom_id res chain seq x y z
N MET A 1 19.90 5.18 8.14
CA MET A 1 18.61 5.87 7.98
C MET A 1 17.75 5.52 9.19
N ASP A 2 16.98 6.45 9.72
CA ASP A 2 16.06 6.15 10.83
C ASP A 2 14.76 5.49 10.33
N ALA A 3 14.02 4.88 11.26
CA ALA A 3 12.81 4.12 10.96
C ALA A 3 11.72 4.97 10.30
N ILE A 4 11.62 6.26 10.63
CA ILE A 4 10.61 7.15 10.06
C ILE A 4 10.94 7.45 8.60
N LYS A 5 12.19 7.78 8.28
CA LYS A 5 12.64 7.96 6.90
C LYS A 5 12.46 6.69 6.06
N GLN A 6 12.73 5.53 6.65
CA GLN A 6 12.48 4.25 5.98
C GLN A 6 10.99 4.07 5.65
N SER A 7 10.09 4.35 6.60
CA SER A 7 8.65 4.29 6.35
C SER A 7 8.21 5.26 5.25
N VAL A 8 8.77 6.47 5.20
CA VAL A 8 8.51 7.44 4.12
C VAL A 8 8.92 6.87 2.76
N CYS A 9 10.12 6.27 2.64
CA CYS A 9 10.55 5.64 1.39
C CYS A 9 9.60 4.51 0.96
N VAL A 10 9.15 3.68 1.91
CA VAL A 10 8.20 2.59 1.61
C VAL A 10 6.85 3.13 1.18
N TYR A 11 6.32 4.14 1.88
CA TYR A 11 5.05 4.75 1.51
C TYR A 11 5.12 5.37 0.12
N GLN A 12 6.22 6.04 -0.24
CA GLN A 12 6.37 6.58 -1.59
C GLN A 12 6.36 5.47 -2.64
N ALA A 13 7.14 4.39 -2.46
CA ALA A 13 7.17 3.28 -3.41
C ALA A 13 5.79 2.61 -3.57
N ILE A 14 5.05 2.48 -2.46
CA ILE A 14 3.68 1.98 -2.46
C ILE A 14 2.73 2.93 -3.20
N LEU A 15 2.83 4.23 -2.97
CA LEU A 15 2.01 5.24 -3.66
C LEU A 15 2.27 5.22 -5.16
N ASP A 16 3.53 5.12 -5.57
CA ASP A 16 3.94 5.02 -6.97
C ASP A 16 3.37 3.74 -7.62
N ASP A 17 3.38 2.62 -6.91
CA ASP A 17 2.77 1.37 -7.38
C ASP A 17 1.24 1.45 -7.48
N VAL A 18 0.57 2.03 -6.49
CA VAL A 18 -0.88 2.23 -6.50
C VAL A 18 -1.28 3.11 -7.67
N ASP A 19 -0.61 4.24 -7.89
CA ASP A 19 -0.86 5.08 -9.06
C ASP A 19 -0.64 4.26 -10.33
N LYS A 20 0.50 3.57 -10.49
CA LYS A 20 0.76 2.83 -11.72
C LYS A 20 -0.22 1.67 -12.00
N ASN A 21 -0.62 0.91 -10.98
CA ASN A 21 -1.21 -0.41 -11.16
C ASN A 21 -2.67 -0.55 -10.69
N TYR A 22 -3.19 0.34 -9.85
CA TYR A 22 -4.59 0.26 -9.41
C TYR A 22 -5.52 0.96 -10.41
N SER A 23 -6.35 0.18 -11.11
CA SER A 23 -7.18 0.67 -12.23
C SER A 23 -8.51 1.28 -11.79
N LEU A 24 -9.02 0.90 -10.60
CA LEU A 24 -10.34 1.32 -10.11
C LEU A 24 -10.28 2.68 -9.42
N ARG A 25 -10.15 3.75 -10.21
CA ARG A 25 -9.92 5.11 -9.70
C ARG A 25 -11.18 5.98 -9.48
N GLY A 26 -12.39 5.42 -9.64
CA GLY A 26 -13.64 6.17 -9.51
C GLY A 26 -14.46 5.73 -8.30
N GLY A 27 -14.92 6.67 -7.48
CA GLY A 27 -15.82 6.40 -6.33
C GLY A 27 -15.12 6.41 -4.95
N GLY A 28 -13.81 6.59 -4.90
CA GLY A 28 -13.07 6.74 -3.63
C GLY A 28 -11.56 6.96 -3.80
N GLY A 29 -10.75 6.47 -2.86
CA GLY A 29 -9.31 6.74 -2.80
C GLY A 29 -8.59 6.05 -1.66
N ILE A 30 -7.30 6.37 -1.46
CA ILE A 30 -6.50 5.81 -0.37
C ILE A 30 -7.04 6.30 0.97
N SER A 31 -7.54 5.37 1.80
CA SER A 31 -8.04 5.68 3.13
C SER A 31 -6.95 5.58 4.21
N ARG A 32 -6.09 4.56 4.11
CA ARG A 32 -4.96 4.37 5.02
C ARG A 32 -3.86 3.51 4.38
N ILE A 33 -2.63 3.77 4.83
CA ILE A 33 -1.46 2.92 4.61
C ILE A 33 -0.98 2.45 5.97
N VAL A 34 -0.85 1.14 6.17
CA VAL A 34 -0.55 0.52 7.46
C VAL A 34 0.69 -0.36 7.33
N GLN A 35 1.65 -0.19 8.25
CA GLN A 35 2.73 -1.14 8.43
C GLN A 35 2.22 -2.32 9.27
N ASN A 36 2.13 -3.50 8.65
CA ASN A 36 1.66 -4.72 9.32
C ASN A 36 2.81 -5.44 10.05
N SER A 37 4.03 -5.34 9.51
CA SER A 37 5.28 -5.84 10.11
C SER A 37 6.50 -5.07 9.57
N THR A 38 7.71 -5.46 9.93
CA THR A 38 8.95 -4.83 9.43
C THR A 38 9.05 -4.79 7.89
N SER A 39 8.49 -5.79 7.19
CA SER A 39 8.59 -5.92 5.73
C SER A 39 7.25 -6.04 5.01
N THR A 40 6.13 -5.92 5.73
CA THR A 40 4.79 -6.04 5.13
C THR A 40 3.93 -4.84 5.44
N TYR A 41 3.25 -4.34 4.41
CA TYR A 41 2.44 -3.13 4.45
C TYR A 41 1.11 -3.38 3.75
N SER A 42 0.07 -2.64 4.13
CA SER A 42 -1.21 -2.66 3.43
C SER A 42 -1.66 -1.26 3.06
N VAL A 43 -2.19 -1.12 1.85
CA VAL A 43 -2.94 0.07 1.41
C VAL A 43 -4.39 -0.32 1.33
N HIS A 44 -5.24 0.51 1.92
CA HIS A 44 -6.68 0.35 1.90
C HIS A 44 -7.25 1.45 1.02
N LEU A 45 -8.03 1.04 0.03
CA LEU A 45 -8.60 1.87 -1.02
C LEU A 45 -10.12 1.78 -0.90
N LEU A 46 -10.76 2.86 -0.45
CA LEU A 46 -12.21 2.90 -0.35
C LEU A 46 -12.82 3.11 -1.72
N GLN A 47 -13.97 2.47 -1.91
CA GLN A 47 -14.89 2.64 -3.02
C GLN A 47 -16.32 2.65 -2.46
N GLU A 48 -17.29 2.99 -3.29
CA GLU A 48 -18.69 2.84 -2.89
C GLU A 48 -18.97 1.39 -2.48
N GLU A 49 -19.35 1.22 -1.21
CA GLU A 49 -19.78 -0.04 -0.60
C GLU A 49 -18.71 -1.16 -0.54
N ARG A 50 -17.44 -0.85 -0.82
CA ARG A 50 -16.32 -1.81 -0.69
C ARG A 50 -14.99 -1.14 -0.33
N GLU A 51 -14.08 -1.93 0.22
CA GLU A 51 -12.68 -1.58 0.47
C GLU A 51 -11.79 -2.59 -0.25
N ASP A 52 -10.93 -2.11 -1.15
CA ASP A 52 -9.88 -2.92 -1.74
C ASP A 52 -8.61 -2.78 -0.91
N VAL A 53 -8.01 -3.90 -0.53
CA VAL A 53 -6.80 -3.96 0.28
C VAL A 53 -5.68 -4.57 -0.54
N ARG A 54 -4.64 -3.79 -0.82
CA ARG A 54 -3.40 -4.25 -1.45
C ARG A 54 -2.35 -4.46 -0.36
N THR A 55 -1.83 -5.69 -0.22
CA THR A 55 -0.77 -6.03 0.73
C THR A 55 0.55 -6.19 0.00
N TYR A 56 1.56 -5.46 0.47
CA TYR A 56 2.89 -5.37 -0.12
C TYR A 56 3.91 -6.07 0.76
N GLU A 57 4.77 -6.86 0.13
CA GLU A 57 6.05 -7.28 0.71
C GLU A 57 7.15 -6.40 0.13
N VAL A 58 8.01 -5.86 1.00
CA VAL A 58 9.07 -4.93 0.60
C VAL A 58 10.42 -5.32 1.16
N LYS A 59 11.47 -5.00 0.39
CA LYS A 59 12.85 -4.93 0.87
C LYS A 59 13.33 -3.50 0.81
N VAL A 60 13.99 -3.04 1.87
CA VAL A 60 14.57 -1.70 1.94
C VAL A 60 16.09 -1.81 2.04
N ALA A 61 16.79 -1.23 1.08
CA ALA A 61 18.24 -1.13 1.11
C ALA A 61 18.69 0.02 2.05
N PRO A 62 19.94 0.00 2.57
CA PRO A 62 20.42 1.04 3.49
C PRO A 62 20.36 2.48 2.95
N ASN A 63 20.33 2.64 1.62
CA ASN A 63 20.23 3.91 0.91
C ASN A 63 18.79 4.41 0.71
N GLY A 64 17.77 3.68 1.17
CA GLY A 64 16.35 4.07 1.00
C GLY A 64 15.70 3.58 -0.28
N THR A 65 16.43 2.83 -1.11
CA THR A 65 15.81 2.15 -2.25
C THR A 65 14.88 1.06 -1.74
N VAL A 66 13.61 1.13 -2.16
CA VAL A 66 12.58 0.15 -1.83
C VAL A 66 12.34 -0.72 -3.04
N THR A 67 12.28 -2.03 -2.82
CA THR A 67 11.87 -3.01 -3.83
C THR A 67 10.63 -3.71 -3.33
N ILE A 68 9.53 -3.59 -4.09
CA ILE A 68 8.32 -4.37 -3.86
C ILE A 68 8.59 -5.78 -4.39
N THR A 69 8.58 -6.78 -3.52
CA THR A 69 8.86 -8.18 -3.86
C THR A 69 7.59 -8.99 -4.08
N GLY A 70 6.44 -8.50 -3.64
CA GLY A 70 5.15 -9.13 -3.84
C GLY A 70 4.01 -8.17 -3.55
N VAL A 71 2.90 -8.36 -4.27
CA VAL A 71 1.63 -7.66 -4.05
C VAL A 71 0.51 -8.70 -4.08
N THR A 72 -0.35 -8.66 -3.07
CA THR A 72 -1.60 -9.44 -3.04
C THR A 72 -2.77 -8.50 -2.85
N GLU A 73 -3.94 -8.88 -3.36
CA GLU A 73 -5.13 -8.05 -3.34
C GLU A 73 -6.31 -8.81 -2.75
N LYS A 74 -7.14 -8.09 -1.99
CA LYS A 74 -8.40 -8.59 -1.45
C LYS A 74 -9.44 -7.48 -1.46
N THR A 75 -10.66 -7.80 -1.83
CA THR A 75 -11.81 -6.90 -1.66
C THR A 75 -12.62 -7.28 -0.43
N ILE A 76 -13.05 -6.27 0.33
CA ILE A 76 -13.97 -6.37 1.46
C ILE A 76 -15.24 -5.64 1.07
N SER A 77 -16.38 -6.34 1.03
CA SER A 77 -17.68 -5.71 0.80
C SER A 77 -18.27 -5.23 2.12
N HIS A 78 -18.82 -4.02 2.12
CA HIS A 78 -19.59 -3.49 3.24
C HIS A 78 -21.07 -3.62 2.91
N SER A 79 -21.72 -4.70 3.37
CA SER A 79 -23.18 -4.80 3.33
C SER A 79 -23.79 -3.77 4.30
N ARG A 80 -24.81 -3.05 3.85
CA ARG A 80 -25.65 -2.20 4.72
C ARG A 80 -26.47 -3.02 5.69
#